data_AF-A0A7C6VAN6-F1
#
_entry.id   AF-A0A7C6VAN6-F1
#
_cell.length_a   1.000
_cell.length_b   1.000
_cell.length_c   1.000
_cell.angle_alpha   90.00
_cell.angle_beta   90.00
_cell.angle_gamma   90.00
#
_symmetry.space_group_name_H-M   'P 1'
#
loop_
_entity.id
_entity.type
_entity.pdbx_description
1 polymer ?
#
loop_
_entity_poly.entity_id
_entity_poly.type
_entity_poly.pdbx_seq_one_letter_code
_entity_poly.pdbx_strand_id
1 'polypeptide(L)'
;EPVGSGEVRERGTGWRTRVGLHVGEDGITGPMAARTRDVVEVSGLPLAHPDLVALGEHRRRHPGARRVDLVWSEDGALSLVDGQPDQVITRTAAGFRYRVQATGFWQVHRDAGDVLISAVQDALATLPWDPDAGVVDLYGGVGLFAVPLAAAGAAVTTVEADTQASDLAAQNIAPWGGEAVSASTLWFLRRAREQGRSLEQATVILDPPRAGAGREVVAELVRAHPAQVLYIACDPVSFARDAGELVRAGYAMTSLRGFDLYPNSHHVETLAVFVRS
;
A
#
# COMPACT_ATOMS: atom_id res chain seq x y z
N GLU A 1 -5.99 -1.18 -16.13
CA GLU A 1 -7.09 -0.19 -16.17
C GLU A 1 -6.53 1.17 -15.75
N PRO A 2 -6.78 2.25 -16.51
CA PRO A 2 -6.41 3.61 -16.10
C PRO A 2 -7.19 3.99 -14.84
N VAL A 3 -6.50 4.54 -13.84
CA VAL A 3 -7.12 4.94 -12.57
C VAL A 3 -7.37 6.45 -12.53
N GLY A 4 -8.46 6.82 -11.84
CA GLY A 4 -8.86 8.19 -11.58
C GLY A 4 -9.98 8.72 -12.48
N SER A 5 -10.27 10.01 -12.33
CA SER A 5 -11.33 10.73 -13.05
C SER A 5 -10.84 12.06 -13.62
N GLY A 6 -11.53 12.60 -14.64
CA GLY A 6 -11.17 13.87 -15.27
C GLY A 6 -9.71 13.90 -15.77
N GLU A 7 -9.00 15.00 -15.48
CA GLU A 7 -7.61 15.19 -15.90
C GLU A 7 -6.64 14.10 -15.41
N VAL A 8 -6.92 13.45 -14.27
CA VAL A 8 -6.09 12.32 -13.79
C VAL A 8 -6.14 11.18 -14.79
N ARG A 9 -7.35 10.83 -15.24
CA ARG A 9 -7.56 9.74 -16.20
C ARG A 9 -7.13 10.12 -17.62
N GLU A 10 -7.33 11.38 -18.00
CA GLU A 10 -7.06 11.86 -19.36
C GLU A 10 -5.58 12.19 -19.61
N ARG A 11 -4.88 12.72 -18.60
CA ARG A 11 -3.50 13.25 -18.73
C ARG A 11 -2.50 12.61 -17.78
N GLY A 12 -2.95 11.86 -16.77
CA GLY A 12 -2.07 11.27 -15.78
C GLY A 12 -1.39 12.30 -14.87
N THR A 13 -2.03 13.44 -14.62
CA THR A 13 -1.54 14.56 -13.81
C THR A 13 -2.36 14.73 -12.53
N GLY A 14 -1.82 15.41 -11.51
CA GLY A 14 -2.60 15.77 -10.31
C GLY A 14 -2.92 14.64 -9.32
N TRP A 15 -2.39 13.43 -9.53
CA TRP A 15 -2.76 12.25 -8.76
C TRP A 15 -1.95 12.03 -7.49
N ARG A 16 -0.73 12.57 -7.43
CA ARG A 16 0.28 12.22 -6.42
C ARG A 16 0.03 12.99 -5.11
N THR A 17 -0.40 12.27 -4.06
CA THR A 17 -0.72 12.81 -2.73
C THR A 17 0.48 12.96 -1.81
N ARG A 18 1.65 12.48 -2.23
CA ARG A 18 2.93 12.69 -1.55
C ARG A 18 4.07 12.93 -2.52
N VAL A 19 4.83 14.00 -2.30
CA VAL A 19 5.98 14.38 -3.13
C VAL A 19 7.18 14.62 -2.24
N GLY A 20 8.27 13.90 -2.50
CA GLY A 20 9.55 14.17 -1.87
C GLY A 20 10.43 15.02 -2.77
N LEU A 21 10.85 16.18 -2.28
CA LEU A 21 11.80 17.07 -2.92
C LEU A 21 13.14 16.99 -2.18
N HIS A 22 14.22 16.91 -2.95
CA HIS A 22 15.58 16.98 -2.45
C HIS A 22 16.01 18.44 -2.33
N VAL A 23 16.92 18.70 -1.40
CA VAL A 23 17.50 20.03 -1.21
C VAL A 23 18.99 19.97 -1.57
N GLY A 24 19.40 20.81 -2.52
CA GLY A 24 20.80 20.95 -2.95
C GLY A 24 21.64 21.71 -1.93
N GLU A 25 22.97 21.68 -2.09
CA GLU A 25 23.89 22.42 -1.20
C GLU A 25 23.62 23.94 -1.19
N ASP A 26 23.11 24.48 -2.30
CA ASP A 26 22.74 25.88 -2.46
C ASP A 26 21.31 26.20 -1.99
N GLY A 27 20.63 25.21 -1.38
CA GLY A 27 19.27 25.29 -0.87
C GLY A 27 18.17 25.14 -1.91
N ILE A 28 18.48 24.93 -3.20
CA ILE A 28 17.44 24.66 -4.23
C ILE A 28 16.66 23.42 -3.84
N THR A 29 15.34 23.48 -3.99
CA THR A 29 14.43 22.37 -3.68
C THR A 29 13.80 21.84 -4.96
N GLY A 30 13.91 20.54 -5.20
CA GLY A 30 13.42 19.93 -6.42
C GLY A 30 13.65 18.43 -6.51
N PRO A 31 13.21 17.77 -7.60
CA PRO A 31 13.57 16.38 -7.86
C PRO A 31 15.07 16.23 -8.15
N MET A 32 15.61 15.03 -7.92
CA MET A 32 16.95 14.70 -8.44
C MET A 32 16.87 14.41 -9.94
N ALA A 33 17.86 14.90 -10.68
CA ALA A 33 18.06 14.49 -12.07
C ALA A 33 18.31 12.97 -12.16
N ALA A 34 17.86 12.38 -13.28
CA ALA A 34 17.91 10.94 -13.46
C ALA A 34 19.35 10.42 -13.36
N ARG A 35 19.58 9.51 -12.41
CA ARG A 35 20.88 8.84 -12.17
C ARG A 35 22.01 9.79 -11.74
N THR A 36 21.70 10.95 -11.17
CA THR A 36 22.71 11.86 -10.57
C THR A 36 22.34 12.22 -9.13
N ARG A 37 23.14 13.08 -8.50
CA ARG A 37 22.84 13.70 -7.19
C ARG A 37 22.43 15.17 -7.32
N ASP A 38 22.23 15.64 -8.55
CA ASP A 38 21.94 17.05 -8.82
C ASP A 38 20.46 17.31 -8.61
N VAL A 39 20.16 18.35 -7.83
CA VAL A 39 18.79 18.81 -7.61
C VAL A 39 18.42 19.75 -8.75
N VAL A 40 17.28 19.47 -9.38
CA VAL A 40 16.78 20.24 -10.52
C VAL A 40 15.74 21.24 -10.04
N GLU A 41 15.98 22.52 -10.30
CA GLU A 41 14.97 23.56 -10.11
C GLU A 41 13.82 23.36 -11.12
N VAL A 42 12.58 23.36 -10.63
CA VAL A 42 11.38 23.11 -11.46
C VAL A 42 10.35 24.21 -11.27
N SER A 43 9.63 24.57 -12.34
CA SER A 43 8.58 25.59 -12.29
C SER A 43 7.25 25.08 -11.72
N GLY A 44 7.05 23.76 -11.73
CA GLY A 44 5.83 23.10 -11.28
C GLY A 44 6.01 21.60 -11.03
N LEU A 45 5.00 21.00 -10.39
CA LEU A 45 4.94 19.58 -10.05
C LEU A 45 3.67 18.99 -10.69
N PRO A 46 3.67 18.68 -11.99
CA PRO A 46 2.45 18.34 -12.74
C PRO A 46 1.76 17.06 -12.26
N LEU A 47 2.51 16.13 -11.65
CA LEU A 47 1.93 14.91 -11.10
C LEU A 47 1.35 15.10 -9.70
N ALA A 48 1.72 16.17 -9.00
CA ALA A 48 1.32 16.42 -7.61
C ALA A 48 -0.12 16.88 -7.49
N HIS A 49 -0.79 16.48 -6.41
CA HIS A 49 -2.10 17.01 -6.05
C HIS A 49 -2.07 18.55 -6.03
N PRO A 50 -3.10 19.26 -6.56
CA PRO A 50 -3.09 20.72 -6.66
C PRO A 50 -2.78 21.43 -5.33
N ASP A 51 -3.31 20.93 -4.21
CA ASP A 51 -3.04 21.51 -2.88
C ASP A 51 -1.56 21.43 -2.49
N LEU A 52 -0.83 20.42 -2.94
CA LEU A 52 0.63 20.34 -2.72
C LEU A 52 1.37 21.35 -3.58
N VAL A 53 0.92 21.56 -4.82
CA VAL A 53 1.49 22.60 -5.70
C VAL A 53 1.27 23.99 -5.11
N ALA A 54 0.12 24.21 -4.47
CA ALA A 54 -0.24 25.47 -3.83
C ALA A 54 0.67 25.86 -2.64
N LEU A 55 1.32 24.88 -1.98
CA LEU A 55 2.32 25.16 -0.94
C LEU A 55 3.53 25.93 -1.50
N GLY A 56 3.88 25.69 -2.77
CA GLY A 56 4.94 26.41 -3.49
C GLY A 56 6.36 26.08 -3.03
N GLU A 57 6.57 24.97 -2.31
CA GLU A 57 7.88 24.58 -1.76
C GLU A 57 8.94 24.32 -2.84
N HIS A 58 8.53 23.86 -4.03
CA HIS A 58 9.43 23.71 -5.19
C HIS A 58 10.00 25.02 -5.74
N ARG A 59 9.49 26.18 -5.28
CA ARG A 59 9.99 27.53 -5.62
C ARG A 59 10.74 28.19 -4.47
N ARG A 60 10.81 27.53 -3.31
CA ARG A 60 11.49 28.04 -2.12
C ARG A 60 12.87 27.42 -2.00
N ARG A 61 13.76 28.12 -1.30
CA ARG A 61 15.06 27.59 -0.91
C ARG A 61 15.03 27.20 0.56
N HIS A 62 15.65 26.07 0.88
CA HIS A 62 15.70 25.51 2.23
C HIS A 62 17.15 25.30 2.66
N PRO A 63 17.95 26.36 2.85
CA PRO A 63 19.37 26.21 3.18
C PRO A 63 19.56 25.40 4.47
N GLY A 64 20.44 24.40 4.42
CA GLY A 64 20.73 23.51 5.55
C GLY A 64 19.77 22.33 5.73
N ALA A 65 18.63 22.32 5.02
CA ALA A 65 17.77 21.15 4.97
C ALA A 65 18.30 20.12 3.96
N ARG A 66 17.84 18.87 4.07
CA ARG A 66 18.18 17.79 3.13
C ARG A 66 17.00 17.43 2.23
N ARG A 67 15.79 17.55 2.77
CA ARG A 67 14.56 17.08 2.12
C ARG A 67 13.35 17.89 2.55
N VAL A 68 12.42 18.06 1.62
CA VAL A 68 11.08 18.58 1.89
C VAL A 68 10.07 17.55 1.38
N ASP A 69 9.26 16.99 2.27
CA ASP A 69 8.18 16.08 1.92
C ASP A 69 6.84 16.82 1.97
N LEU A 70 6.15 16.87 0.83
CA LEU A 70 4.80 17.40 0.70
C LEU A 70 3.81 16.27 0.84
N VAL A 71 2.86 16.41 1.76
CA VAL A 71 1.87 15.36 2.07
C VAL A 71 0.48 15.99 2.04
N TRP A 72 -0.36 15.56 1.11
CA TRP A 72 -1.77 15.96 1.10
C TRP A 72 -2.51 15.25 2.24
N SER A 73 -3.66 15.69 2.71
CA SER A 73 -4.53 14.94 3.62
C SER A 73 -5.95 15.51 3.54
N GLU A 74 -6.94 14.82 4.12
CA GLU A 74 -8.31 15.35 4.18
C GLU A 74 -8.40 16.68 4.96
N ASP A 75 -7.44 16.91 5.86
CA ASP A 75 -7.37 18.11 6.71
C ASP A 75 -6.50 19.22 6.08
N GLY A 76 -5.96 18.99 4.87
CA GLY A 76 -5.12 19.93 4.13
C GLY A 76 -3.74 19.39 3.77
N ALA A 77 -2.98 20.17 3.00
CA ALA A 77 -1.61 19.84 2.60
C ALA A 77 -0.58 20.27 3.64
N LEU A 78 0.43 19.42 3.86
CA LEU A 78 1.52 19.62 4.79
C LEU A 78 2.86 19.69 4.05
N SER A 79 3.79 20.46 4.62
CA SER A 79 5.20 20.54 4.20
C SER A 79 6.06 20.12 5.39
N LEU A 80 6.80 19.03 5.25
CA LEU A 80 7.66 18.45 6.28
C LEU A 80 9.12 18.65 5.86
N VAL A 81 9.88 19.43 6.63
CA VAL A 81 11.30 19.66 6.36
C VAL A 81 12.10 18.67 7.19
N ASP A 82 12.92 17.85 6.53
CA ASP A 82 13.69 16.76 7.14
C ASP A 82 12.84 15.83 8.03
N GLY A 83 11.57 15.65 7.63
CA GLY A 83 10.60 14.79 8.31
C GLY A 83 10.02 15.36 9.59
N GLN A 84 10.17 16.66 9.87
CA GLN A 84 9.72 17.27 11.13
C GLN A 84 8.74 18.44 10.96
N PRO A 85 7.77 18.59 11.89
CA PRO A 85 7.31 17.56 12.83
C PRO A 85 6.49 16.49 12.10
N ASP A 86 6.78 15.20 12.31
CA ASP A 86 5.90 14.15 11.80
C ASP A 86 4.62 14.08 12.64
N GLN A 87 3.48 13.86 11.98
CA GLN A 87 2.17 13.90 12.62
C GLN A 87 1.22 12.87 11.99
N VAL A 88 0.24 12.44 12.77
CA VAL A 88 -0.85 11.63 12.26
C VAL A 88 -1.79 12.50 11.45
N ILE A 89 -2.12 12.04 10.25
CA ILE A 89 -3.06 12.65 9.31
C ILE A 89 -4.25 11.73 9.05
N THR A 90 -5.33 12.32 8.55
CA THR A 90 -6.49 11.55 8.05
C THR A 90 -6.37 11.29 6.56
N ARG A 91 -6.63 10.05 6.15
CA ARG A 91 -6.91 9.63 4.77
C ARG A 91 -8.30 9.05 4.66
N THR A 92 -8.91 9.17 3.49
CA THR A 92 -10.14 8.44 3.18
C THR A 92 -9.93 7.47 2.02
N ALA A 93 -10.50 6.27 2.15
CA ALA A 93 -10.62 5.31 1.06
C ALA A 93 -11.89 4.46 1.23
N ALA A 94 -12.63 4.26 0.15
CA ALA A 94 -13.89 3.51 0.08
C ALA A 94 -14.90 3.90 1.18
N GLY A 95 -14.96 5.19 1.54
CA GLY A 95 -15.83 5.72 2.60
C GLY A 95 -15.32 5.54 4.03
N PHE A 96 -14.17 4.87 4.23
CA PHE A 96 -13.54 4.71 5.53
C PHE A 96 -12.48 5.78 5.79
N ARG A 97 -12.32 6.18 7.06
CA ARG A 97 -11.28 7.11 7.50
C ARG A 97 -10.15 6.34 8.17
N TYR A 98 -8.92 6.64 7.76
CA TYR A 98 -7.70 6.03 8.26
C TYR A 98 -6.82 7.08 8.91
N ARG A 99 -6.31 6.76 10.10
CA ARG A 99 -5.20 7.47 10.70
C ARG A 99 -3.90 6.90 10.14
N VAL A 100 -3.02 7.77 9.66
CA VAL A 100 -1.74 7.42 9.04
C VAL A 100 -0.67 8.40 9.50
N GLN A 101 0.56 7.95 9.78
CA GLN A 101 1.67 8.89 9.92
C GLN A 101 1.89 9.63 8.59
N ALA A 102 2.16 10.94 8.63
CA ALA A 102 2.37 11.72 7.42
C ALA A 102 3.60 11.21 6.63
N THR A 103 4.63 10.74 7.33
CA THR A 103 5.78 10.07 6.71
C THR A 103 5.58 8.57 6.46
N GLY A 104 4.51 7.97 6.98
CA GLY A 104 4.17 6.56 6.83
C GLY A 104 3.76 6.17 5.41
N PHE A 105 3.71 4.86 5.15
CA PHE A 105 3.24 4.36 3.87
C PHE A 105 1.73 4.57 3.72
N TRP A 106 1.34 5.11 2.58
CA TRP A 106 -0.02 5.20 2.09
C TRP A 106 0.03 5.17 0.57
N GLN A 107 -1.04 4.70 -0.07
CA GLN A 107 -1.12 4.70 -1.52
C GLN A 107 -1.01 6.12 -2.07
N VAL A 108 0.05 6.36 -2.85
CA VAL A 108 0.44 7.72 -3.25
C VAL A 108 -0.49 8.32 -4.32
N HIS A 109 -1.26 7.49 -5.01
CA HIS A 109 -2.30 7.95 -5.93
C HIS A 109 -3.59 8.20 -5.15
N ARG A 110 -4.19 9.39 -5.29
CA ARG A 110 -5.39 9.82 -4.55
C ARG A 110 -6.55 8.82 -4.61
N ASP A 111 -6.73 8.15 -5.75
CA ASP A 111 -7.82 7.19 -5.95
C ASP A 111 -7.38 5.72 -5.78
N ALA A 112 -6.13 5.44 -5.42
CA ALA A 112 -5.62 4.06 -5.35
C ALA A 112 -6.28 3.24 -4.24
N GLY A 113 -6.51 3.83 -3.06
CA GLY A 113 -7.16 3.14 -1.95
C GLY A 113 -8.53 2.60 -2.37
N ASP A 114 -9.35 3.45 -2.99
CA ASP A 114 -10.69 3.10 -3.49
C ASP A 114 -10.62 1.97 -4.52
N VAL A 115 -9.73 2.11 -5.51
CA VAL A 115 -9.59 1.12 -6.59
C VAL A 115 -9.13 -0.23 -6.07
N LEU A 116 -8.13 -0.26 -5.18
CA LEU A 116 -7.60 -1.50 -4.66
C LEU A 116 -8.59 -2.20 -3.71
N ILE A 117 -9.27 -1.44 -2.84
CA ILE A 117 -10.33 -1.99 -1.97
C ILE A 117 -11.44 -2.59 -2.84
N SER A 118 -11.93 -1.84 -3.83
CA SER A 118 -12.97 -2.34 -4.75
C SER A 118 -12.51 -3.58 -5.49
N ALA A 119 -11.28 -3.62 -6.00
CA ALA A 119 -10.77 -4.77 -6.74
C ALA A 119 -10.65 -6.03 -5.86
N VAL A 120 -10.24 -5.88 -4.61
CA VAL A 120 -10.22 -6.98 -3.62
C VAL A 120 -11.63 -7.46 -3.32
N GLN A 121 -12.57 -6.55 -3.07
CA GLN A 121 -13.98 -6.89 -2.81
C GLN A 121 -14.63 -7.60 -4.01
N ASP A 122 -14.38 -7.12 -5.24
CA ASP A 122 -14.83 -7.76 -6.48
C ASP A 122 -14.27 -9.18 -6.60
N ALA A 123 -12.98 -9.37 -6.32
CA ALA A 123 -12.35 -10.68 -6.35
C ALA A 123 -13.00 -11.63 -5.34
N LEU A 124 -13.19 -11.19 -4.09
CA LEU A 124 -13.83 -11.98 -3.04
C LEU A 124 -15.27 -12.35 -3.39
N ALA A 125 -16.04 -11.46 -4.03
CA ALA A 125 -17.41 -11.75 -4.46
C ALA A 125 -17.52 -12.89 -5.49
N THR A 126 -16.42 -13.21 -6.19
CA THR A 126 -16.37 -14.31 -7.17
C THR A 126 -15.82 -15.62 -6.59
N LEU A 127 -15.29 -15.58 -5.37
CA LEU A 127 -14.65 -16.71 -4.73
C LEU A 127 -15.58 -17.36 -3.69
N PRO A 128 -15.54 -18.69 -3.53
CA PRO A 128 -16.14 -19.34 -2.39
C PRO A 128 -15.26 -19.06 -1.16
N TRP A 129 -15.52 -17.95 -0.46
CA TRP A 129 -14.83 -17.61 0.78
C TRP A 129 -15.80 -17.58 1.96
N ASP A 130 -15.32 -18.00 3.11
CA ASP A 130 -16.06 -17.98 4.37
C ASP A 130 -15.55 -16.80 5.23
N PRO A 131 -16.38 -15.78 5.51
CA PRO A 131 -15.98 -14.65 6.35
C PRO A 131 -15.63 -15.05 7.80
N ASP A 132 -16.15 -16.19 8.27
CA ASP A 132 -15.86 -16.73 9.61
C ASP A 132 -14.57 -17.57 9.62
N ALA A 133 -14.16 -18.13 8.47
CA ALA A 133 -12.88 -18.84 8.32
C ALA A 133 -11.65 -17.90 8.38
N GLY A 134 -11.91 -16.60 8.28
CA GLY A 134 -10.97 -15.54 8.57
C GLY A 134 -10.19 -15.02 7.37
N VAL A 135 -9.87 -13.73 7.44
CA VAL A 135 -9.00 -13.03 6.50
C VAL A 135 -7.71 -12.67 7.20
N VAL A 136 -6.57 -12.99 6.59
CA VAL A 136 -5.25 -12.57 7.06
C VAL A 136 -4.69 -11.56 6.06
N ASP A 137 -4.57 -10.30 6.48
CA ASP A 137 -3.96 -9.21 5.72
C ASP A 137 -2.48 -9.08 6.09
N LEU A 138 -1.59 -9.59 5.22
CA LEU A 138 -0.15 -9.63 5.44
C LEU A 138 0.50 -8.42 4.77
N TYR A 139 1.43 -7.77 5.49
CA TYR A 139 1.96 -6.44 5.13
C TYR A 139 0.84 -5.39 5.13
N GLY A 140 -0.08 -5.49 6.10
CA GLY A 140 -1.33 -4.74 6.06
C GLY A 140 -1.19 -3.24 6.32
N GLY A 141 0.01 -2.74 6.67
CA GLY A 141 0.26 -1.33 6.93
C GLY A 141 -0.69 -0.80 8.00
N VAL A 142 -1.49 0.20 7.65
CA VAL A 142 -2.51 0.81 8.52
C VAL A 142 -3.90 0.17 8.40
N GLY A 143 -4.00 -0.98 7.73
CA GLY A 143 -5.20 -1.79 7.56
C GLY A 143 -6.07 -1.42 6.36
N LEU A 144 -5.47 -1.08 5.20
CA LEU A 144 -6.21 -0.62 4.01
C LEU A 144 -7.30 -1.61 3.58
N PHE A 145 -6.98 -2.91 3.55
CA PHE A 145 -7.93 -3.96 3.20
C PHE A 145 -8.65 -4.50 4.43
N ALA A 146 -7.95 -4.56 5.56
CA ALA A 146 -8.48 -5.11 6.79
C ALA A 146 -9.71 -4.36 7.33
N VAL A 147 -9.72 -3.02 7.28
CA VAL A 147 -10.82 -2.17 7.78
C VAL A 147 -12.15 -2.44 7.06
N PRO A 148 -12.25 -2.34 5.72
CA PRO A 148 -13.53 -2.55 5.02
C PRO A 148 -14.03 -3.99 5.14
N LEU A 149 -13.13 -4.98 5.24
CA LEU A 149 -13.51 -6.38 5.42
C LEU A 149 -14.03 -6.67 6.83
N ALA A 150 -13.39 -6.11 7.86
CA ALA A 150 -13.89 -6.20 9.24
C ALA A 150 -15.23 -5.47 9.37
N ALA A 151 -15.39 -4.31 8.73
CA ALA A 151 -16.66 -3.57 8.72
C ALA A 151 -17.80 -4.35 8.05
N ALA A 152 -17.48 -5.23 7.10
CA ALA A 152 -18.43 -6.15 6.47
C ALA A 152 -18.72 -7.41 7.32
N GLY A 153 -18.12 -7.54 8.50
CA GLY A 153 -18.35 -8.65 9.44
C GLY A 153 -17.37 -9.82 9.33
N ALA A 154 -16.31 -9.71 8.51
CA ALA A 154 -15.30 -10.76 8.41
C ALA A 154 -14.40 -10.81 9.66
N ALA A 155 -13.96 -12.02 10.05
CA ALA A 155 -12.94 -12.19 11.07
C ALA A 155 -11.56 -11.84 10.49
N VAL A 156 -11.06 -10.63 10.75
CA VAL A 156 -9.82 -10.14 10.12
C VAL A 156 -8.65 -10.07 11.11
N THR A 157 -7.48 -10.58 10.71
CA THR A 157 -6.18 -10.31 11.34
C THR A 157 -5.29 -9.56 10.34
N THR A 158 -4.87 -8.34 10.66
CA THR A 158 -3.84 -7.60 9.89
C THR A 158 -2.47 -7.71 10.55
N VAL A 159 -1.41 -7.92 9.77
CA VAL A 159 -0.05 -8.14 10.25
C VAL A 159 0.89 -7.13 9.61
N GLU A 160 1.58 -6.35 10.46
CA GLU A 160 2.51 -5.29 10.03
C GLU A 160 3.76 -5.29 10.91
N ALA A 161 4.94 -5.13 10.30
CA ALA A 161 6.23 -5.13 10.99
C ALA A 161 6.60 -3.76 11.58
N ASP A 162 6.13 -2.68 10.96
CA ASP A 162 6.30 -1.33 11.49
C ASP A 162 5.34 -1.09 12.65
N THR A 163 5.89 -0.90 13.85
CA THR A 163 5.09 -0.74 15.07
C THR A 163 4.15 0.46 14.99
N GLN A 164 4.57 1.58 14.39
CA GLN A 164 3.72 2.77 14.32
C GLN A 164 2.55 2.55 13.35
N ALA A 165 2.79 1.94 12.21
CA ALA A 165 1.75 1.56 11.26
C ALA A 165 0.79 0.53 11.88
N SER A 166 1.31 -0.48 12.59
CA SER A 166 0.49 -1.48 13.28
C SER A 166 -0.35 -0.88 14.41
N ASP A 167 0.18 0.08 15.19
CA ASP A 167 -0.58 0.78 16.24
C ASP A 167 -1.73 1.61 15.64
N LEU A 168 -1.50 2.22 14.47
CA LEU A 168 -2.54 2.92 13.73
C LEU A 168 -3.54 1.95 13.10
N ALA A 169 -3.09 0.79 12.61
CA ALA A 169 -3.97 -0.27 12.11
C ALA A 169 -4.91 -0.76 13.21
N ALA A 170 -4.39 -1.01 14.42
CA ALA A 170 -5.19 -1.35 15.59
C ALA A 170 -6.28 -0.29 15.86
N GLN A 171 -5.93 0.99 15.82
CA GLN A 171 -6.90 2.07 16.01
C GLN A 171 -7.94 2.17 14.89
N ASN A 172 -7.53 1.94 13.64
CA ASN A 172 -8.41 2.03 12.47
C ASN A 172 -9.40 0.85 12.41
N ILE A 173 -8.97 -0.35 12.80
CA ILE A 173 -9.77 -1.57 12.72
C ILE A 173 -10.62 -1.84 13.97
N ALA A 174 -10.23 -1.30 15.14
CA ALA A 174 -10.92 -1.52 16.42
C ALA A 174 -12.44 -1.29 16.40
N PRO A 175 -12.99 -0.26 15.72
CA PRO A 175 -14.45 -0.06 15.65
C PRO A 175 -15.21 -1.22 15.00
N TRP A 176 -14.50 -2.07 14.26
CA TRP A 176 -15.07 -3.16 13.46
C TRP A 176 -14.70 -4.55 14.00
N GLY A 177 -13.99 -4.63 15.13
CA GLY A 177 -13.68 -5.90 15.80
C GLY A 177 -12.56 -6.74 15.19
N GLY A 178 -11.78 -6.19 14.26
CA GLY A 178 -10.60 -6.88 13.72
C GLY A 178 -9.38 -6.83 14.64
N GLU A 179 -8.42 -7.72 14.39
CA GLU A 179 -7.17 -7.85 15.14
C GLU A 179 -6.01 -7.25 14.34
N ALA A 180 -5.14 -6.46 14.99
CA ALA A 180 -3.88 -6.02 14.43
C ALA A 180 -2.70 -6.62 15.20
N VAL A 181 -1.75 -7.21 14.47
CA VAL A 181 -0.57 -7.88 15.01
C VAL A 181 0.69 -7.16 14.55
N SER A 182 1.42 -6.59 15.49
CA SER A 182 2.72 -5.98 15.26
C SER A 182 3.81 -7.07 15.20
N ALA A 183 4.09 -7.56 13.99
CA ALA A 183 5.08 -8.60 13.72
C ALA A 183 5.47 -8.65 12.24
N SER A 184 6.64 -9.22 11.93
CA SER A 184 6.92 -9.56 10.53
C SER A 184 6.00 -10.68 10.04
N THR A 185 5.59 -10.61 8.78
CA THR A 185 4.81 -11.65 8.10
C THR A 185 5.41 -13.04 8.28
N LEU A 186 6.74 -13.17 8.15
CA LEU A 186 7.43 -14.45 8.33
C LEU A 186 7.28 -14.99 9.76
N TRP A 187 7.44 -14.12 10.77
CA TRP A 187 7.29 -14.52 12.17
C TRP A 187 5.84 -14.96 12.45
N PHE A 188 4.86 -14.20 11.97
CA PHE A 188 3.44 -14.52 12.15
C PHE A 188 3.09 -15.90 11.57
N LEU A 189 3.49 -16.18 10.32
CA LEU A 189 3.19 -17.47 9.67
C LEU A 189 3.84 -18.65 10.42
N ARG A 190 5.10 -18.50 10.87
CA ARG A 190 5.78 -19.53 11.69
C ARG A 190 5.05 -19.74 13.02
N ARG A 191 4.69 -18.65 13.69
CA ARG A 191 4.00 -18.70 14.99
C ARG A 191 2.62 -19.34 14.88
N ALA A 192 1.84 -18.99 13.87
CA ALA A 192 0.53 -19.58 13.59
C ALA A 192 0.65 -21.11 13.44
N ARG A 193 1.64 -21.58 12.67
CA ARG A 193 1.92 -23.01 12.52
C ARG A 193 2.30 -23.67 13.85
N GLU A 194 3.22 -23.08 14.61
CA GLU A 194 3.65 -23.61 15.91
C GLU A 194 2.51 -23.71 16.93
N GLN A 195 1.53 -22.82 16.83
CA GLN A 195 0.33 -22.82 17.68
C GLN A 195 -0.79 -23.73 17.15
N GLY A 196 -0.61 -24.36 16.00
CA GLY A 196 -1.66 -25.16 15.36
C GLY A 196 -2.84 -24.32 14.84
N ARG A 197 -2.67 -23.01 14.62
CA ARG A 197 -3.68 -22.16 13.97
C ARG A 197 -3.75 -22.58 12.50
N SER A 198 -4.87 -23.20 12.11
CA SER A 198 -5.12 -23.54 10.71
C SER A 198 -5.45 -22.28 9.91
N LEU A 199 -4.83 -22.14 8.75
CA LEU A 199 -5.18 -21.13 7.74
C LEU A 199 -5.79 -21.78 6.49
N GLU A 200 -6.07 -23.08 6.50
CA GLU A 200 -6.45 -23.85 5.29
C GLU A 200 -7.74 -23.37 4.61
N GLN A 201 -8.64 -22.75 5.36
CA GLN A 201 -9.89 -22.16 4.87
C GLN A 201 -9.83 -20.63 4.76
N ALA A 202 -8.73 -20.03 5.22
CA ALA A 202 -8.58 -18.59 5.28
C ALA A 202 -8.33 -17.99 3.90
N THR A 203 -8.74 -16.74 3.76
CA THR A 203 -8.29 -15.85 2.68
C THR A 203 -7.05 -15.12 3.14
N VAL A 204 -5.97 -15.17 2.36
CA VAL A 204 -4.79 -14.35 2.61
C VAL A 204 -4.72 -13.22 1.61
N ILE A 205 -4.61 -11.97 2.09
CA ILE A 205 -4.28 -10.80 1.29
C ILE A 205 -2.80 -10.50 1.52
N LEU A 206 -2.06 -10.23 0.45
CA LEU A 206 -0.61 -10.04 0.47
C LEU A 206 -0.25 -8.80 -0.35
N ASP A 207 0.18 -7.72 0.30
CA ASP A 207 0.63 -6.48 -0.34
C ASP A 207 2.09 -6.14 0.05
N PRO A 208 3.07 -6.93 -0.42
CA PRO A 208 4.46 -6.80 0.02
C PRO A 208 5.15 -5.59 -0.63
N PRO A 209 6.31 -5.16 -0.10
CA PRO A 209 7.12 -4.14 -0.75
C PRO A 209 7.61 -4.59 -2.13
N ARG A 210 8.21 -3.67 -2.90
CA ARG A 210 8.77 -3.90 -4.25
C ARG A 210 9.74 -5.09 -4.39
N ALA A 211 10.30 -5.60 -3.30
CA ALA A 211 11.15 -6.79 -3.32
C ALA A 211 10.34 -8.12 -3.43
N GLY A 212 9.01 -8.05 -3.35
CA GLY A 212 8.09 -9.17 -3.18
C GLY A 212 8.00 -9.64 -1.72
N ALA A 213 7.18 -10.66 -1.48
CA ALA A 213 6.98 -11.25 -0.16
C ALA A 213 8.24 -11.96 0.34
N GLY A 214 9.07 -12.45 -0.59
CA GLY A 214 10.33 -13.11 -0.28
C GLY A 214 10.18 -14.62 -0.09
N ARG A 215 11.25 -15.35 -0.42
CA ARG A 215 11.22 -16.81 -0.55
C ARG A 215 10.75 -17.55 0.71
N GLU A 216 11.20 -17.12 1.89
CA GLU A 216 10.81 -17.77 3.15
C GLU A 216 9.34 -17.53 3.49
N VAL A 217 8.82 -16.33 3.22
CA VAL A 217 7.40 -16.01 3.45
C VAL A 217 6.53 -16.83 2.53
N VAL A 218 6.84 -16.89 1.23
CA VAL A 218 6.07 -17.71 0.29
C VAL A 218 6.13 -19.20 0.66
N ALA A 219 7.28 -19.69 1.13
CA ALA A 219 7.39 -21.07 1.61
C ALA A 219 6.53 -21.35 2.85
N GLU A 220 6.47 -20.44 3.83
CA GLU A 220 5.59 -20.61 4.99
C GLU A 220 4.10 -20.43 4.63
N LEU A 221 3.78 -19.53 3.70
CA LEU A 221 2.43 -19.33 3.20
C LEU A 221 1.90 -20.59 2.49
N VAL A 222 2.73 -21.19 1.62
CA VAL A 222 2.41 -22.46 0.96
C VAL A 222 2.20 -23.58 1.99
N ARG A 223 3.02 -23.66 3.03
CA ARG A 223 2.84 -24.66 4.10
C ARG A 223 1.58 -24.44 4.93
N ALA A 224 1.17 -23.19 5.12
CA ALA A 224 -0.09 -22.85 5.79
C ALA A 224 -1.32 -23.18 4.92
N HIS A 225 -1.09 -23.35 3.62
CA HIS A 225 -2.02 -23.91 2.64
C HIS A 225 -3.40 -23.23 2.58
N PRO A 226 -3.48 -21.88 2.58
CA PRO A 226 -4.76 -21.18 2.56
C PRO A 226 -5.63 -21.52 1.36
N ALA A 227 -6.95 -21.38 1.50
CA ALA A 227 -7.90 -21.65 0.43
C ALA A 227 -7.63 -20.75 -0.78
N GLN A 228 -7.29 -19.49 -0.50
CA GLN A 228 -7.04 -18.48 -1.53
C GLN A 228 -6.02 -17.43 -1.08
N VAL A 229 -5.27 -16.91 -2.05
CA VAL A 229 -4.30 -15.83 -1.88
C VAL A 229 -4.60 -14.73 -2.90
N LEU A 230 -4.88 -13.52 -2.40
CA LEU A 230 -4.98 -12.30 -3.19
C LEU A 230 -3.65 -11.56 -3.07
N TYR A 231 -2.87 -11.52 -4.15
CA TYR A 231 -1.54 -10.93 -4.18
C TYR A 231 -1.60 -9.58 -4.90
N ILE A 232 -1.35 -8.49 -4.17
CA ILE A 232 -1.19 -7.14 -4.69
C ILE A 232 0.30 -6.89 -4.93
N ALA A 233 0.70 -6.39 -6.10
CA ALA A 233 2.11 -6.16 -6.41
C ALA A 233 2.34 -5.00 -7.38
N CYS A 234 3.29 -4.13 -7.02
CA CYS A 234 3.74 -3.00 -7.83
C CYS A 234 5.00 -3.27 -8.68
N ASP A 235 5.67 -4.41 -8.46
CA ASP A 235 6.84 -4.86 -9.24
C ASP A 235 6.57 -6.21 -9.92
N PRO A 236 6.55 -6.27 -11.26
CA PRO A 236 6.19 -7.48 -11.99
C PRO A 236 7.25 -8.58 -11.89
N VAL A 237 8.51 -8.26 -11.61
CA VAL A 237 9.61 -9.24 -11.55
C VAL A 237 9.53 -10.02 -10.24
N SER A 238 9.40 -9.33 -9.11
CA SER A 238 9.22 -9.99 -7.81
C SER A 238 7.89 -10.74 -7.75
N PHE A 239 6.83 -10.17 -8.33
CA PHE A 239 5.55 -10.85 -8.46
C PHE A 239 5.67 -12.17 -9.22
N ALA A 240 6.27 -12.17 -10.42
CA ALA A 240 6.40 -13.37 -11.24
C ALA A 240 7.19 -14.49 -10.53
N ARG A 241 8.23 -14.13 -9.76
CA ARG A 241 9.00 -15.07 -8.94
C ARG A 241 8.11 -15.73 -7.89
N ASP A 242 7.39 -14.93 -7.10
CA ASP A 242 6.60 -15.43 -5.98
C ASP A 242 5.35 -16.19 -6.48
N ALA A 243 4.69 -15.70 -7.53
CA ALA A 243 3.60 -16.38 -8.23
C ALA A 243 4.01 -17.76 -8.75
N GLY A 244 5.23 -17.88 -9.30
CA GLY A 244 5.78 -19.14 -9.76
C GLY A 244 5.93 -20.18 -8.65
N GLU A 245 6.25 -19.76 -7.42
CA GLU A 245 6.29 -20.65 -6.25
C GLU A 245 4.88 -21.12 -5.86
N LEU A 246 3.89 -20.22 -5.83
CA LEU A 246 2.50 -20.56 -5.54
C LEU A 246 1.94 -21.56 -6.56
N VAL A 247 2.19 -21.34 -7.85
CA VAL A 247 1.76 -22.26 -8.92
C VAL A 247 2.42 -23.62 -8.79
N ARG A 248 3.73 -23.67 -8.50
CA ARG A 248 4.45 -24.93 -8.26
C ARG A 248 3.96 -25.67 -7.02
N ALA A 249 3.36 -24.95 -6.07
CA ALA A 249 2.72 -25.51 -4.90
C ALA A 249 1.27 -25.96 -5.12
N GLY A 250 0.74 -25.88 -6.35
CA GLY A 250 -0.61 -26.35 -6.69
C GLY A 250 -1.71 -25.30 -6.63
N TYR A 251 -1.38 -24.01 -6.53
CA TYR A 251 -2.37 -22.94 -6.70
C TYR A 251 -2.61 -22.66 -8.19
N ALA A 252 -3.87 -22.50 -8.56
CA ALA A 252 -4.26 -21.97 -9.86
C ALA A 252 -4.42 -20.45 -9.77
N MET A 253 -3.76 -19.71 -10.67
CA MET A 253 -4.03 -18.28 -10.83
C MET A 253 -5.31 -18.10 -11.65
N THR A 254 -6.41 -17.74 -10.99
CA THR A 254 -7.74 -17.65 -11.61
C THR A 254 -8.04 -16.26 -12.19
N SER A 255 -7.33 -15.23 -11.72
CA SER A 255 -7.48 -13.85 -12.20
C SER A 255 -6.17 -13.08 -12.05
N LEU A 256 -5.95 -12.13 -12.97
CA LEU A 256 -4.88 -11.13 -12.90
C LEU A 256 -5.40 -9.82 -13.49
N ARG A 257 -5.46 -8.77 -12.67
CA ARG A 257 -5.83 -7.42 -13.08
C ARG A 257 -4.62 -6.49 -12.88
N GLY A 258 -4.41 -5.57 -13.82
CA GLY A 258 -3.39 -4.53 -13.71
C GLY A 258 -4.03 -3.14 -13.62
N PHE A 259 -3.48 -2.26 -12.79
CA PHE A 259 -3.94 -0.90 -12.55
C PHE A 259 -2.81 0.10 -12.81
N ASP A 260 -3.14 1.14 -13.56
CA ASP A 260 -2.21 2.25 -13.78
C ASP A 260 -2.36 3.28 -12.66
N LEU A 261 -1.76 2.96 -11.50
CA LEU A 261 -1.69 3.86 -10.32
C LEU A 261 -0.53 4.85 -10.39
N TYR A 262 0.30 4.74 -11.42
CA TYR A 262 1.49 5.56 -11.58
C TYR A 262 1.63 6.05 -13.03
N PRO A 263 0.61 6.76 -13.55
CA PRO A 263 0.64 7.21 -14.93
C PRO A 263 1.83 8.14 -15.15
N ASN A 264 2.38 8.11 -16.37
CA ASN A 264 3.67 8.71 -16.74
C ASN A 264 4.91 8.05 -16.07
N SER A 265 4.78 6.79 -15.65
CA SER A 265 5.91 5.96 -15.17
C SER A 265 5.87 4.55 -15.78
N HIS A 266 6.86 3.72 -15.45
CA HIS A 266 6.91 2.31 -15.84
C HIS A 266 6.30 1.37 -14.80
N HIS A 267 5.80 1.90 -13.68
CA HIS A 267 5.22 1.08 -12.62
C HIS A 267 3.80 0.67 -12.98
N VAL A 268 3.45 -0.57 -12.64
CA VAL A 268 2.10 -1.13 -12.79
C VAL A 268 1.74 -1.82 -11.48
N GLU A 269 0.57 -1.51 -10.94
CA GLU A 269 0.02 -2.22 -9.80
C GLU A 269 -0.76 -3.43 -10.32
N THR A 270 -0.71 -4.56 -9.63
CA THR A 270 -1.43 -5.77 -10.04
C THR A 270 -2.17 -6.38 -8.87
N LEU A 271 -3.33 -7.00 -9.13
CA LEU A 271 -4.01 -7.91 -8.22
C LEU A 271 -4.14 -9.25 -8.92
N ALA A 272 -3.51 -10.27 -8.35
CA ALA A 272 -3.61 -11.65 -8.78
C ALA A 272 -4.38 -12.47 -7.75
N VAL A 273 -5.24 -13.37 -8.24
CA VAL A 273 -6.02 -14.28 -7.40
C VAL A 273 -5.51 -15.70 -7.62
N PHE A 274 -5.09 -16.34 -6.54
CA PHE A 274 -4.65 -17.72 -6.52
C PHE A 274 -5.64 -18.54 -5.68
N VAL A 275 -6.16 -19.61 -6.24
CA VAL A 275 -7.07 -20.53 -5.56
C VAL A 275 -6.42 -21.91 -5.51
N ARG A 276 -6.56 -22.59 -4.38
CA ARG A 276 -6.11 -23.97 -4.26
C ARG A 276 -6.85 -24.85 -5.27
N SER A 277 -6.09 -25.58 -6.10
CA SER A 277 -6.66 -26.59 -7.02
C SER A 277 -7.07 -27.87 -6.29
#